data_AF-A0A536AN95-F1
#
_entry.id   AF-A0A536AN95-F1
#
_cell.length_a   1.000
_cell.length_b   1.000
_cell.length_c   1.000
_cell.angle_alpha   90.00
_cell.angle_beta   90.00
_cell.angle_gamma   90.00
#
_symmetry.space_group_name_H-M   'P 1'
#
loop_
_entity.id
_entity.type
_entity.pdbx_description
1 polymer ?
#
loop_
_entity_poly.entity_id
_entity_poly.type
_entity_poly.pdbx_seq_one_letter_code
_entity_poly.pdbx_strand_id
1 'polypeptide(L)'
;MPGSIRVARIFGIDINIHFSWIVIFFFLVTNLSESFYPDQFPQWSRQKTFVVSAVSALLFFASVVAHELAHSLVARRFQMTVS
;
A
#
# COMPACT_ATOMS: atom_id res chain seq x y z
N MET A 1 17.53 -5.30 6.33
CA MET A 1 17.31 -6.45 5.42
C MET A 1 17.73 -6.05 4.01
N PRO A 2 18.48 -6.89 3.26
CA PRO A 2 18.82 -6.61 1.87
C PRO A 2 17.54 -6.34 1.07
N GLY A 3 17.51 -5.31 0.22
CA GLY A 3 16.35 -5.02 -0.64
C GLY A 3 15.27 -4.12 -0.04
N SER A 4 15.51 -3.50 1.12
CA SER A 4 14.67 -2.42 1.65
C SER A 4 15.30 -1.05 1.39
N ILE A 5 14.52 -0.13 0.83
CA ILE A 5 14.92 1.25 0.58
C ILE A 5 14.15 2.14 1.54
N ARG A 6 14.85 3.07 2.20
CA ARG A 6 14.20 4.08 3.03
C ARG A 6 13.51 5.10 2.13
N VAL A 7 12.20 5.21 2.26
CA VAL A 7 11.38 6.09 1.40
C VAL A 7 11.02 7.38 2.12
N ALA A 8 10.77 7.30 3.43
CA ALA A 8 10.42 8.46 4.24
C ALA A 8 10.85 8.31 5.70
N ARG A 9 10.83 9.42 6.45
CA ARG A 9 10.88 9.42 7.91
C ARG A 9 9.75 10.30 8.42
N ILE A 10 8.79 9.71 9.13
CA ILE A 10 7.61 10.40 9.64
C ILE A 10 7.59 10.25 11.17
N PHE A 11 7.47 11.36 11.89
CA PHE A 11 7.54 11.41 13.37
C PHE A 11 8.79 10.73 13.97
N GLY A 12 9.92 10.66 13.25
CA GLY A 12 11.13 9.97 13.70
C GLY A 12 11.13 8.44 13.50
N ILE A 13 10.11 7.89 12.84
CA ILE A 13 10.02 6.48 12.45
C ILE A 13 10.48 6.35 10.99
N ASP A 14 11.40 5.42 10.74
CA ASP A 14 11.94 5.16 9.41
C ASP A 14 11.00 4.24 8.62
N ILE A 15 10.43 4.77 7.54
CA ILE A 15 9.58 4.01 6.63
C ILE A 15 10.47 3.40 5.55
N ASN A 16 10.69 2.10 5.66
CA ASN A 16 11.46 1.31 4.71
C ASN A 16 10.50 0.47 3.87
N ILE A 17 10.59 0.58 2.55
CA ILE A 17 9.79 -0.22 1.62
C ILE A 17 10.69 -1.30 1.03
N HIS A 18 10.27 -2.55 1.16
CA HIS A 18 10.94 -3.69 0.54
C HIS A 18 10.52 -3.84 -0.93
N PHE A 19 11.41 -4.32 -1.80
CA PHE A 19 11.10 -4.51 -3.23
C PHE A 19 9.81 -5.33 -3.50
N SER A 20 9.47 -6.26 -2.59
CA SER A 20 8.22 -7.02 -2.65
C SER A 20 6.97 -6.14 -2.69
N TRP A 21 6.99 -4.93 -2.12
CA TRP A 21 5.85 -4.00 -2.22
C TRP A 21 5.51 -3.63 -3.65
N ILE A 22 6.52 -3.41 -4.51
CA ILE A 22 6.29 -3.05 -5.91
C ILE A 22 5.66 -4.23 -6.65
N VAL A 23 6.14 -5.45 -6.37
CA VAL A 23 5.60 -6.68 -6.94
C VAL A 23 4.13 -6.88 -6.52
N ILE A 24 3.84 -6.74 -5.23
CA ILE A 24 2.47 -6.88 -4.70
C ILE A 24 1.57 -5.75 -5.24
N PHE A 25 2.09 -4.53 -5.35
CA PHE A 25 1.35 -3.41 -5.94
C PHE A 25 0.92 -3.69 -7.37
N PHE A 26 1.86 -4.13 -8.22
CA PHE A 26 1.55 -4.47 -9.60
C PHE A 26 0.54 -5.63 -9.67
N PHE A 27 0.76 -6.69 -8.88
CA PHE A 27 -0.18 -7.81 -8.80
C PHE A 27 -1.59 -7.36 -8.40
N LEU A 28 -1.71 -6.48 -7.41
CA LEU A 28 -2.99 -5.96 -6.94
C LEU A 28 -3.68 -5.10 -8.02
N VAL A 29 -2.95 -4.20 -8.67
CA VAL A 29 -3.49 -3.36 -9.76
C VAL A 29 -3.98 -4.22 -10.92
N THR A 30 -3.20 -5.22 -11.34
CA THR A 30 -3.56 -6.12 -12.44
C THR A 30 -4.78 -6.95 -12.07
N ASN A 31 -4.84 -7.52 -10.86
CA ASN A 31 -5.99 -8.29 -10.41
C ASN A 31 -7.28 -7.45 -10.35
N LEU A 32 -7.18 -6.21 -9.83
CA LEU A 32 -8.30 -5.27 -9.83
C LEU A 32 -8.72 -4.87 -11.25
N SER A 33 -7.76 -4.62 -12.14
CA SER A 33 -8.00 -4.10 -13.48
C SER A 33 -8.49 -5.15 -14.48
N GLU A 34 -8.08 -6.41 -14.33
CA GLU A 34 -8.34 -7.47 -15.31
C GLU A 34 -9.43 -8.45 -14.87
N SER A 35 -9.69 -8.58 -13.56
CA SER A 35 -10.70 -9.50 -13.04
C SER A 35 -11.79 -8.75 -12.27
N PHE A 36 -11.45 -8.13 -11.15
CA PHE A 36 -12.47 -7.64 -10.20
C PHE A 36 -13.40 -6.55 -10.75
N TYR A 37 -12.84 -5.49 -11.34
CA TYR A 37 -13.64 -4.38 -11.85
C TYR A 37 -14.30 -4.66 -13.20
N PRO A 38 -13.68 -5.36 -14.16
CA PRO A 38 -14.39 -5.81 -15.37
C PRO A 38 -15.62 -6.67 -15.05
N ASP A 39 -15.53 -7.56 -14.07
CA ASP A 39 -16.63 -8.44 -13.68
C ASP A 39 -17.79 -7.69 -13.00
N GLN A 40 -17.48 -6.69 -12.15
CA GLN A 40 -18.51 -5.88 -11.48
C GLN A 40 -19.03 -4.70 -12.28
N PHE A 41 -18.19 -4.11 -13.13
CA PHE A 41 -18.49 -2.91 -13.90
C PHE A 41 -18.15 -3.10 -15.38
N PRO A 42 -18.84 -4.00 -16.09
CA PRO A 42 -18.54 -4.34 -17.49
C PRO A 42 -18.69 -3.14 -18.44
N GLN A 43 -19.50 -2.14 -18.08
CA GLN A 43 -19.68 -0.90 -18.85
C GLN A 43 -18.54 0.13 -18.71
N TRP A 44 -17.56 -0.09 -17.84
CA TRP A 44 -16.46 0.87 -17.68
C TRP A 44 -15.44 0.77 -18.84
N SER A 45 -14.95 1.91 -19.29
CA SER A 45 -13.85 1.93 -20.27
C SER A 45 -12.58 1.38 -19.64
N ARG A 46 -11.72 0.75 -20.46
CA ARG A 46 -10.44 0.20 -20.02
C ARG A 46 -9.56 1.22 -19.26
N GLN A 47 -9.58 2.47 -19.71
CA GLN A 47 -8.87 3.58 -19.07
C GLN A 47 -9.42 3.87 -17.67
N LYS A 48 -10.74 3.95 -17.52
CA LYS A 48 -11.39 4.18 -16.22
C LYS A 48 -11.08 3.04 -15.25
N THR A 49 -11.22 1.80 -15.70
CA THR A 49 -10.93 0.60 -14.90
C THR A 49 -9.49 0.62 -14.40
N PHE A 50 -8.52 0.89 -15.28
CA PHE A 50 -7.11 0.95 -14.90
C PHE A 50 -6.82 2.06 -13.87
N VAL A 51 -7.34 3.27 -14.10
CA VAL A 51 -7.14 4.41 -13.18
C VAL A 51 -7.72 4.11 -11.80
N VAL A 52 -8.93 3.56 -11.74
CA VAL A 52 -9.57 3.20 -10.47
C VAL A 52 -8.78 2.08 -9.77
N SER A 53 -8.32 1.05 -10.49
CA SER A 53 -7.43 0.02 -9.92
C SER A 53 -6.15 0.58 -9.31
N ALA A 54 -5.48 1.48 -10.04
CA ALA A 54 -4.25 2.11 -9.56
C ALA A 54 -4.51 2.95 -8.30
N VAL A 55 -5.58 3.76 -8.30
CA VAL A 55 -5.96 4.60 -7.14
C VAL A 55 -6.35 3.73 -5.95
N SER A 56 -7.17 2.69 -6.15
CA SER A 56 -7.58 1.76 -5.09
C SER A 56 -6.38 1.04 -4.47
N ALA A 57 -5.44 0.57 -5.28
CA ALA A 57 -4.21 -0.05 -4.79
C ALA A 57 -3.37 0.95 -3.97
N LEU A 58 -3.17 2.18 -4.47
CA LEU A 58 -2.43 3.22 -3.74
C LEU A 58 -3.06 3.54 -2.38
N LEU A 59 -4.39 3.68 -2.33
CA LEU A 59 -5.12 3.94 -1.09
C LEU A 59 -5.01 2.77 -0.11
N PHE A 60 -5.09 1.53 -0.60
CA PHE A 60 -4.89 0.34 0.24
C PHE A 60 -3.52 0.35 0.90
N PHE A 61 -2.45 0.55 0.14
CA PHE A 61 -1.09 0.61 0.69
C PHE A 61 -0.90 1.80 1.62
N ALA A 62 -1.46 2.97 1.30
CA ALA A 62 -1.43 4.13 2.20
C ALA A 62 -2.13 3.83 3.54
N SER A 63 -3.24 3.09 3.52
CA SER A 63 -3.94 2.65 4.73
C SER A 63 -3.07 1.70 5.56
N VAL A 64 -2.35 0.77 4.92
CA VAL A 64 -1.42 -0.14 5.63
C VAL A 64 -0.29 0.65 6.29
N VAL A 65 0.34 1.60 5.59
CA VAL A 65 1.36 2.47 6.21
C VAL A 65 0.79 3.24 7.39
N ALA A 66 -0.40 3.82 7.24
CA ALA A 66 -1.06 4.57 8.30
C ALA A 66 -1.36 3.69 9.52
N HIS A 67 -1.79 2.45 9.30
CA HIS A 67 -2.04 1.46 10.35
C HIS A 67 -0.77 1.11 11.14
N GLU A 68 0.32 0.78 10.45
CA GLU A 68 1.60 0.47 11.09
C GLU A 68 2.21 1.69 11.81
N LEU A 69 2.02 2.88 11.23
CA LEU A 69 2.43 4.12 11.88
C LEU A 69 1.64 4.35 13.17
N ALA A 70 0.33 4.05 13.17
CA ALA A 70 -0.48 4.15 14.37
C ALA A 70 0.02 3.20 15.47
N HIS A 71 0.34 1.95 15.14
CA HIS A 71 0.96 1.02 16.10
C HIS A 71 2.26 1.56 16.66
N SER A 72 3.14 2.07 15.79
CA SER A 72 4.42 2.65 16.18
C SER A 72 4.27 3.87 17.08
N LEU A 73 3.30 4.74 16.78
CA LEU A 73 3.00 5.93 17.59
C LEU A 73 2.41 5.55 18.96
N VAL A 74 1.48 4.59 18.99
CA VAL A 74 0.88 4.09 20.23
C VAL A 74 1.95 3.44 21.11
N ALA A 75 2.76 2.55 20.56
CA ALA A 75 3.82 1.89 21.30
C ALA A 75 4.87 2.89 21.84
N ARG A 76 5.24 3.91 21.05
CA ARG A 76 6.12 4.99 21.53
C ARG A 76 5.51 5.74 22.72
N ARG A 77 4.19 6.00 22.70
CA ARG A 77 3.49 6.63 23.82
C ARG A 77 3.51 5.77 25.07
N PHE A 78 3.44 4.45 24.94
CA PHE A 78 3.48 3.49 26.04
C PHE A 78 4.90 2.96 26.37
N GLN A 79 5.94 3.51 25.74
CA GLN A 79 7.33 3.04 25.86
C GLN A 79 7.54 1.54 25.58
N MET A 80 6.71 0.99 24.71
CA MET A 80 6.82 -0.38 24.23
C MET A 80 7.55 -0.41 22.89
N THR A 81 8.42 -1.39 22.69
CA THR A 81 9.10 -1.61 21.40
C THR A 81 8.17 -2.33 20.44
N VAL A 82 7.89 -1.70 19.29
CA VAL A 82 7.33 -2.41 18.13
C VAL A 82 8.51 -2.99 17.36
N SER A 83 8.51 -4.32 17.22
CA SER A 83 9.47 -5.08 16.41
C SER A 83 9.11 -5.03 14.94
#